data_AF-A0A7W7L2G9-F1
#
_entry.id   AF-A0A7W7L2G9-F1
#
_cell.length_a   1.000
_cell.length_b   1.000
_cell.length_c   1.000
_cell.angle_alpha   90.00
_cell.angle_beta   90.00
_cell.angle_gamma   90.00
#
_symmetry.space_group_name_H-M   'P 1'
#
loop_
_entity.id
_entity.type
_entity.pdbx_description
1 polymer ?
#
loop_
_entity_poly.entity_id
_entity_poly.type
_entity_poly.pdbx_seq_one_letter_code
_entity_poly.pdbx_strand_id
1 'polypeptide(L)' 'MLANTLELRQVEAALRSGMSWQEIADALGVTRQAAHKKHSKRIDPAISTPRRNR' A
#
# COMPACT_ATOMS: atom_id res chain seq x y z
N MET A 1 8.47 -14.66 8.72
CA MET A 1 9.11 -13.52 9.41
C MET A 1 8.06 -12.48 9.75
N LEU A 2 8.16 -11.87 10.94
CA LEU A 2 7.24 -10.85 11.46
C LEU A 2 7.09 -9.61 10.56
N ALA A 3 8.07 -9.37 9.68
CA ALA A 3 8.09 -8.25 8.75
C ALA A 3 6.88 -8.19 7.80
N ASN A 4 6.38 -9.32 7.29
CA ASN A 4 5.28 -9.32 6.33
C ASN A 4 3.94 -8.84 6.92
N THR A 5 3.68 -9.11 8.20
CA THR A 5 2.43 -8.70 8.85
C THR A 5 2.48 -7.23 9.25
N LEU A 6 3.64 -6.77 9.73
CA LEU A 6 3.86 -5.36 10.06
C LEU A 6 3.79 -4.48 8.80
N GLU A 7 4.43 -4.90 7.71
CA GLU A 7 4.37 -4.24 6.41
C GLU A 7 2.93 -4.11 5.92
N LEU A 8 2.14 -5.20 5.97
CA LEU A 8 0.73 -5.15 5.57
C LEU A 8 -0.07 -4.13 6.37
N ARG A 9 0.08 -4.10 7.70
CA ARG A 9 -0.61 -3.12 8.56
C ARG A 9 -0.20 -1.69 8.24
N GLN A 10 1.07 -1.47 7.90
CA GLN A 10 1.59 -0.14 7.59
C GLN A 10 1.09 0.36 6.22
N VAL A 11 1.06 -0.53 5.22
CA VAL A 11 0.43 -0.25 3.92
C VAL A 11 -1.05 0.07 4.11
N GLU A 12 -1.77 -0.73 4.91
CA GLU A 12 -3.20 -0.54 5.13
C GLU A 12 -3.51 0.77 5.86
N ALA A 13 -2.72 1.10 6.90
CA ALA A 13 -2.82 2.38 7.60
C ALA A 13 -2.53 3.56 6.66
N ALA A 14 -1.50 3.46 5.81
CA ALA A 14 -1.16 4.49 4.86
C ALA A 14 -2.28 4.71 3.82
N LEU A 15 -2.84 3.63 3.27
CA LEU A 15 -3.97 3.75 2.34
C LEU A 15 -5.22 4.35 3.01
N ARG A 16 -5.50 3.98 4.28
CA ARG A 16 -6.60 4.59 5.06
C ARG A 16 -6.37 6.09 5.33
N SER A 17 -5.12 6.50 5.50
CA SER A 17 -4.75 7.92 5.61
C SER A 17 -4.83 8.69 4.28
N GLY A 18 -5.27 8.04 3.19
CA GLY A 18 -5.38 8.66 1.86
C GLY A 18 -4.07 8.65 1.07
N MET A 19 -3.04 7.96 1.55
CA MET A 19 -1.76 7.84 0.87
C MET A 19 -1.92 6.98 -0.39
N SER A 20 -1.24 7.35 -1.47
CA SER A 20 -1.33 6.61 -2.73
C SER A 20 -0.38 5.40 -2.74
N TRP A 21 -0.73 4.37 -3.52
CA TRP A 21 0.11 3.17 -3.71
C TRP A 21 1.57 3.46 -4.05
N GLN A 22 1.83 4.59 -4.71
CA GLN A 22 3.19 4.94 -5.08
C GLN A 22 3.96 5.66 -3.97
N GLU A 23 3.32 6.47 -3.13
CA GLU A 23 3.97 6.99 -1.91
C GLU A 23 4.33 5.86 -0.95
N ILE A 24 3.44 4.87 -0.83
CA ILE A 24 3.70 3.68 0.00
C ILE A 24 4.85 2.87 -0.57
N ALA A 25 4.89 2.69 -1.90
CA ALA A 25 5.97 1.96 -2.55
C ALA A 25 7.32 2.69 -2.38
N ASP A 26 7.33 4.02 -2.49
CA ASP A 26 8.50 4.87 -2.25
C ASP A 26 9.02 4.71 -0.82
N ALA A 27 8.12 4.78 0.18
CA ALA A 27 8.47 4.59 1.59
C ALA A 27 8.97 3.17 1.92
N LEU A 28 8.50 2.16 1.18
CA LEU A 28 8.94 0.77 1.31
C LEU A 28 10.20 0.44 0.48
N GLY A 29 10.67 1.37 -0.35
CA GLY A 29 11.79 1.13 -1.28
C GLY A 29 11.48 0.09 -2.37
N VAL A 30 10.21 -0.10 -2.70
CA VAL A 30 9.74 -1.05 -3.73
C VAL A 30 9.04 -0.32 -4.87
N THR A 31 8.77 -1.02 -5.96
CA THR A 31 7.98 -0.44 -7.06
C THR A 31 6.49 -0.47 -6.75
N ARG A 32 5.73 0.50 -7.28
CA ARG A 32 4.26 0.53 -7.17
C ARG A 32 3.62 -0.79 -7.61
N GLN A 33 4.14 -1.39 -8.68
CA GLN A 33 3.63 -2.66 -9.20
C GLN A 33 3.92 -3.83 -8.25
N ALA A 34 5.10 -3.86 -7.62
CA ALA A 34 5.43 -4.88 -6.62
C ALA A 34 4.54 -4.75 -5.37
N ALA A 35 4.40 -3.53 -4.84
CA ALA A 35 3.51 -3.25 -3.72
C ALA A 35 2.05 -3.64 -4.04
N HIS A 36 1.54 -3.21 -5.20
CA HIS A 36 0.19 -3.55 -5.63
C HIS A 36 0.01 -5.06 -5.82
N LYS A 37 0.95 -5.75 -6.48
CA LYS A 37 0.84 -7.22 -6.69
C LYS A 37 0.89 -8.00 -5.36
N LYS A 38 1.70 -7.56 -4.40
CA LYS A 38 1.86 -8.20 -3.09
C LYS A 38 0.66 -7.94 -2.16
N HIS A 39 0.14 -6.72 -2.17
CA HIS A 39 -0.83 -6.26 -1.18
C HIS A 39 -2.26 -6.13 -1.70
N SER A 40 -2.52 -5.92 -3.00
CA SER A 40 -3.89 -5.78 -3.53
C SER A 40 -4.80 -6.97 -3.24
N LYS A 41 -4.25 -8.18 -3.13
CA LYS A 41 -5.02 -9.38 -2.75
C LYS A 41 -5.34 -9.47 -1.26
N ARG A 42 -4.63 -8.72 -0.43
CA ARG A 42 -4.71 -8.76 1.04
C ARG A 42 -5.41 -7.55 1.65
N ILE A 43 -5.48 -6.45 0.89
CA ILE A 43 -6.05 -5.20 1.35
C ILE A 43 -7.53 -5.14 0.95
N ASP A 44 -8.33 -4.58 1.85
CA ASP A 44 -9.77 -4.43 1.67
C ASP A 44 -10.06 -3.56 0.44
N PRO A 45 -10.84 -4.05 -0.55
CA PRO A 45 -11.23 -3.29 -1.72
C PRO A 45 -12.10 -2.05 -1.40
N ALA A 46 -12.65 -1.94 -0.19
CA ALA A 46 -13.35 -0.74 0.27
C ALA A 46 -12.42 0.48 0.46
N ILE A 47 -11.10 0.28 0.50
CA ILE A 47 -10.14 1.37 0.61
C ILE A 47 -10.02 2.07 -0.75
N SER A 48 -10.73 3.19 -0.87
CA SER A 48 -10.73 4.03 -2.07
C SER A 48 -9.35 4.67 -2.24
N THR A 49 -8.51 4.07 -3.07
CA THR A 49 -7.18 4.61 -3.34
C THR A 49 -7.32 5.83 -4.26
N PRO A 50 -6.84 7.02 -3.86
CA PRO A 50 -6.88 8.18 -4.73
C PRO A 50 -6.01 7.89 -5.95
N ARG A 51 -6.64 7.82 -7.12
CA ARG A 51 -5.92 7.83 -8.41
C ARG A 51 -5.24 9.19 -8.51
N ARG A 52 -3.95 9.20 -8.25
CA ARG A 52 -3.11 10.39 -8.24
C ARG A 52 -3.38 11.25 -9.47
N ASN A 53 -3.86 12.47 -9.24
CA ASN A 53 -3.96 13.53 -10.22
C ASN A 53 -3.15 14.71 -9.69
N ARG A 54 -1.81 14.59 -9.66
CA ARG A 54 -0.87 15.69 -9.46
C ARG A 54 0.53 15.28 -9.85
#